data_AF-A0A150TDB6-F1
#
_entry.id   AF-A0A150TDB6-F1
#
_cell.length_a   1.000
_cell.length_b   1.000
_cell.length_c   1.000
_cell.angle_alpha   90.00
_cell.angle_beta   90.00
_cell.angle_gamma   90.00
#
_symmetry.space_group_name_H-M   'P 1'
#
loop_
_entity.id
_entity.type
_entity.pdbx_description
1 polymer ?
#
loop_
_entity_poly.entity_id
_entity_poly.type
_entity_poly.pdbx_seq_one_letter_code
_entity_poly.pdbx_strand_id
1 'polypeptide(L)'
;MHGELATRINMAVLDFRGRRHNEARQHLEETLERARALRHVEYEARCLAWLGIVDREVGKHASARTRWTAALALYRGLRMPREEKELEEQLASLPP
;
A
#
# COMPACT_ATOMS: atom_id res chain seq x y z
N MET A 1 -20.46 -0.36 -6.21
CA MET A 1 -19.55 0.60 -5.52
C MET A 1 -18.14 0.00 -5.39
N HIS A 2 -17.39 -0.11 -6.49
CA HIS A 2 -15.97 -0.57 -6.47
C HIS A 2 -15.02 0.50 -7.05
N GLY A 3 -15.55 1.49 -7.77
CA GLY A 3 -14.73 2.55 -8.38
C GLY A 3 -14.07 3.49 -7.39
N GLU A 4 -14.65 3.73 -6.21
CA GLU A 4 -14.15 4.75 -5.28
C GLU A 4 -12.78 4.40 -4.68
N LEU A 5 -12.57 3.12 -4.33
CA LEU A 5 -11.32 2.65 -3.75
C LEU A 5 -10.20 2.57 -4.80
N ALA A 6 -10.51 2.10 -6.01
CA ALA A 6 -9.57 2.10 -7.13
C ALA A 6 -9.16 3.53 -7.54
N THR A 7 -10.10 4.47 -7.55
CA THR A 7 -9.82 5.89 -7.85
C THR A 7 -8.95 6.53 -6.76
N ARG A 8 -9.20 6.26 -5.47
CA ARG A 8 -8.35 6.75 -4.37
C ARG A 8 -6.92 6.24 -4.48
N ILE A 9 -6.74 4.98 -4.86
CA ILE A 9 -5.41 4.41 -5.06
C ILE A 9 -4.70 5.09 -6.24
N ASN A 10 -5.39 5.29 -7.37
CA ASN A 10 -4.83 6.01 -8.51
C ASN A 10 -4.50 7.48 -8.18
N MET A 11 -5.30 8.14 -7.33
CA MET A 11 -4.97 9.48 -6.82
C MET A 11 -3.74 9.46 -5.91
N ALA A 12 -3.59 8.48 -5.01
CA ALA A 12 -2.39 8.36 -4.19
C ALA A 12 -1.11 8.23 -5.04
N VAL A 13 -1.17 7.56 -6.20
CA VAL A 13 -0.06 7.51 -7.17
C VAL A 13 0.23 8.88 -7.78
N LEU A 14 -0.81 9.66 -8.08
CA LEU A 14 -0.69 11.00 -8.65
C LEU A 14 -0.15 12.01 -7.61
N ASP A 15 -0.60 11.93 -6.36
CA ASP A 15 -0.10 12.79 -5.28
C ASP A 15 1.33 12.46 -4.87
N PHE A 16 1.71 11.18 -4.95
CA PHE A 16 3.09 10.75 -4.85
C PHE A 16 3.98 11.46 -5.89
N ARG A 17 3.53 11.56 -7.15
CA ARG A 17 4.25 12.31 -8.19
C ARG A 17 4.28 13.83 -7.93
N GLY A 18 3.33 14.35 -7.15
CA GLY A 18 3.26 15.75 -6.73
C GLY A 18 4.12 16.09 -5.50
N ARG A 19 4.91 15.15 -4.97
CA ARG A 19 5.64 15.27 -3.67
C ARG A 19 4.74 15.52 -2.46
N ARG A 20 3.43 15.28 -2.56
CA ARG A 20 2.46 15.42 -1.45
C ARG A 20 2.35 14.12 -0.67
N HIS A 21 3.48 13.66 -0.16
CA HIS A 21 3.58 12.35 0.51
C HIS A 21 2.71 12.28 1.78
N ASN A 22 2.53 13.42 2.46
CA ASN A 22 1.73 13.48 3.69
C ASN A 22 0.22 13.34 3.40
N GLU A 23 -0.29 14.04 2.39
CA GLU A 23 -1.70 13.96 1.99
C GLU A 23 -2.01 12.55 1.43
N ALA A 24 -1.14 12.03 0.54
CA ALA A 24 -1.27 10.67 0.02
C ALA A 24 -1.33 9.63 1.15
N ARG A 25 -0.48 9.78 2.18
CA ARG A 25 -0.50 8.92 3.37
C ARG A 25 -1.84 9.00 4.10
N GLN A 26 -2.32 10.20 4.41
CA GLN A 26 -3.59 10.37 5.13
C GLN A 26 -4.76 9.73 4.36
N HIS A 27 -4.83 9.97 3.05
CA HIS A 27 -5.83 9.34 2.20
C HIS A 27 -5.70 7.81 2.20
N LEU A 28 -4.50 7.26 2.13
CA LEU A 28 -4.31 5.80 2.17
C LEU A 28 -4.68 5.21 3.54
N GLU A 29 -4.36 5.87 4.65
CA GLU A 29 -4.71 5.42 6.00
C GLU A 29 -6.23 5.42 6.23
N GLU A 30 -6.95 6.48 5.83
CA GLU A 30 -8.42 6.45 5.84
C GLU A 30 -9.00 5.35 4.93
N THR A 31 -8.35 5.05 3.80
CA THR A 31 -8.85 4.02 2.87
C THR A 31 -8.70 2.66 3.51
N LEU A 32 -7.57 2.45 4.20
CA LEU A 32 -7.27 1.22 4.91
C LEU A 32 -8.31 0.95 6.00
N GLU A 33 -8.66 1.96 6.79
CA GLU A 33 -9.69 1.83 7.84
C GLU A 33 -11.05 1.47 7.26
N ARG A 34 -11.45 2.11 6.15
CA ARG A 34 -12.70 1.79 5.44
C ARG A 34 -12.67 0.38 4.84
N ALA A 35 -11.56 0.00 4.20
CA ALA A 35 -11.40 -1.33 3.63
C ALA A 35 -11.50 -2.42 4.70
N ARG A 36 -10.91 -2.20 5.88
CA ARG A 36 -11.03 -3.08 7.05
C ARG A 36 -12.46 -3.17 7.57
N ALA A 37 -13.13 -2.02 7.74
CA ALA A 37 -14.52 -1.97 8.21
C ALA A 37 -15.45 -2.72 7.25
N LEU A 38 -15.20 -2.62 5.94
CA LEU A 38 -15.96 -3.32 4.90
C LEU A 38 -15.45 -4.74 4.61
N ARG A 39 -14.43 -5.22 5.34
CA ARG A 39 -13.80 -6.55 5.15
C ARG A 39 -13.30 -6.79 3.72
N HIS A 40 -12.90 -5.72 3.03
CA HIS A 40 -12.31 -5.77 1.69
C HIS A 40 -10.80 -6.01 1.77
N VAL A 41 -10.41 -7.27 1.90
CA VAL A 41 -9.01 -7.70 2.10
C VAL A 41 -8.09 -7.28 0.95
N GLU A 42 -8.57 -7.31 -0.30
CA GLU A 42 -7.78 -6.86 -1.47
C GLU A 42 -7.41 -5.38 -1.36
N TYR A 43 -8.38 -4.54 -1.01
CA TYR A 43 -8.14 -3.11 -0.82
C TYR A 43 -7.28 -2.82 0.40
N GLU A 44 -7.42 -3.61 1.47
CA GLU A 44 -6.53 -3.53 2.62
C GLU A 44 -5.07 -3.78 2.22
N ALA A 45 -4.82 -4.88 1.50
CA ALA A 45 -3.48 -5.23 1.01
C ALA A 45 -2.90 -4.13 0.12
N ARG A 46 -3.73 -3.58 -0.78
CA ARG A 46 -3.30 -2.53 -1.71
C ARG A 46 -2.99 -1.22 -1.00
N CYS A 47 -3.77 -0.83 0.01
CA CYS A 47 -3.47 0.36 0.82
C CYS A 47 -2.16 0.21 1.59
N LEU A 48 -1.91 -0.97 2.18
CA LEU A 48 -0.66 -1.27 2.87
C LEU A 48 0.55 -1.24 1.91
N ALA A 49 0.40 -1.77 0.69
CA ALA A 49 1.42 -1.71 -0.34
C ALA A 49 1.82 -0.28 -0.70
N TRP A 50 0.83 0.59 -0.95
CA TRP A 50 1.05 2.00 -1.27
C TRP A 50 1.65 2.80 -0.10
N LEU A 51 1.19 2.55 1.12
CA LEU A 51 1.76 3.19 2.31
C LEU A 51 3.23 2.78 2.50
N GLY A 52 3.61 1.55 2.16
CA GLY A 52 5.00 1.12 2.17
C GLY A 52 5.86 1.86 1.14
N ILE A 53 5.32 2.13 -0.06
CA ILE A 53 6.00 2.96 -1.08
C ILE A 53 6.21 4.38 -0.55
N VAL A 54 5.17 5.00 0.01
CA VAL A 54 5.28 6.35 0.60
C VAL A 54 6.31 6.37 1.72
N ASP A 55 6.31 5.39 2.62
CA ASP A 55 7.28 5.28 3.71
C ASP A 55 8.72 5.12 3.20
N ARG A 56 8.95 4.31 2.15
CA ARG A 56 10.26 4.17 1.50
C ARG A 56 10.77 5.51 0.99
N GLU A 57 9.91 6.27 0.34
CA GLU A 57 10.27 7.52 -0.36
C GLU A 57 10.54 8.68 0.61
N VAL A 58 9.97 8.63 1.83
CA VAL A 58 10.35 9.54 2.92
C VAL A 58 11.51 9.01 3.78
N GLY A 59 12.19 7.94 3.34
CA GLY A 59 13.35 7.34 4.02
C GLY A 59 13.03 6.46 5.22
N LYS A 60 11.76 6.14 5.46
CA LYS A 60 11.29 5.27 6.56
C LYS A 60 11.27 3.80 6.14
N HIS A 61 12.44 3.26 5.81
CA HIS A 61 12.58 1.88 5.32
C HIS A 61 12.04 0.82 6.29
N ALA A 62 12.19 1.02 7.61
CA ALA A 62 11.64 0.11 8.61
C ALA A 62 10.10 0.05 8.56
N SER A 63 9.44 1.21 8.49
CA SER A 63 7.98 1.29 8.33
C SER A 63 7.52 0.67 7.00
N ALA A 64 8.25 0.95 5.90
CA ALA A 64 7.96 0.38 4.59
C ALA A 64 8.01 -1.15 4.62
N ARG A 65 9.05 -1.71 5.24
CA ARG A 65 9.23 -3.16 5.41
C ARG A 65 8.05 -3.78 6.15
N THR A 66 7.66 -3.22 7.31
CA THR A 66 6.50 -3.71 8.08
C THR A 66 5.21 -3.69 7.26
N ARG A 67 4.95 -2.60 6.54
CA ARG A 67 3.72 -2.46 5.74
C ARG A 67 3.68 -3.40 4.55
N TRP A 68 4.79 -3.57 3.84
CA TRP A 68 4.90 -4.52 2.74
C TRP A 68 4.79 -5.97 3.20
N THR A 69 5.39 -6.35 4.34
CA THR A 69 5.21 -7.69 4.91
C THR A 69 3.74 -7.97 5.25
N ALA A 70 3.02 -6.99 5.81
CA ALA A 70 1.59 -7.13 6.10
C ALA A 70 0.76 -7.27 4.82
N ALA A 71 1.01 -6.44 3.79
CA ALA A 71 0.34 -6.55 2.49
C ALA A 71 0.59 -7.91 1.82
N LEU A 72 1.83 -8.42 1.91
CA LEU A 72 2.25 -9.68 1.32
C LEU A 72 1.51 -10.88 1.95
N ALA A 73 1.33 -10.87 3.28
CA ALA A 73 0.54 -11.89 3.96
C ALA A 73 -0.92 -11.92 3.47
N LEU A 74 -1.51 -10.75 3.20
CA LEU A 74 -2.86 -10.64 2.66
C LEU A 74 -2.93 -11.12 1.20
N TYR A 75 -2.00 -10.70 0.33
CA TYR A 75 -1.97 -11.15 -1.06
C TYR A 75 -1.74 -12.66 -1.19
N ARG A 76 -0.93 -13.26 -0.32
CA ARG A 76 -0.81 -14.72 -0.19
C ARG A 76 -2.15 -15.37 0.12
N GLY A 77 -2.91 -14.84 1.07
CA GLY A 77 -4.25 -15.31 1.40
C GLY A 77 -5.25 -15.19 0.24
N LEU A 78 -5.09 -14.14 -0.59
CA LEU A 78 -5.91 -13.88 -1.77
C LEU A 78 -5.45 -14.65 -3.03
N ARG A 79 -4.34 -15.40 -2.96
CA ARG A 79 -3.70 -16.08 -4.10
C ARG A 79 -3.40 -15.11 -5.25
N MET A 80 -2.78 -13.99 -4.90
CA MET A 80 -2.34 -12.93 -5.80
C MET A 80 -0.81 -12.94 -5.96
N PRO A 81 -0.25 -13.89 -6.75
CA PRO A 81 1.19 -14.12 -6.84
C PRO A 81 1.94 -12.99 -7.56
N ARG A 82 1.24 -12.21 -8.39
CA ARG A 82 1.85 -11.08 -9.10
C ARG A 82 2.17 -9.96 -8.12
N GLU A 83 1.21 -9.62 -7.27
CA GLU A 83 1.32 -8.59 -6.24
C GLU A 83 2.28 -9.02 -5.12
N GLU A 84 2.27 -10.31 -4.75
CA GLU A 84 3.25 -10.88 -3.83
C GLU A 84 4.68 -10.67 -4.35
N LYS A 85 4.95 -11.09 -5.58
CA LYS A 85 6.29 -10.98 -6.17
C LYS A 85 6.77 -9.54 -6.27
N GLU A 86 5.88 -8.62 -6.65
CA GLU A 86 6.20 -7.19 -6.69
C GLU A 86 6.63 -6.67 -5.31
N LEU A 87 5.92 -7.05 -4.24
CA LEU A 87 6.30 -6.67 -2.87
C LEU A 87 7.60 -7.32 -2.40
N GLU A 88 7.87 -8.57 -2.78
CA GLU A 88 9.14 -9.24 -2.48
C GLU A 88 10.32 -8.53 -3.14
N GLU A 89 10.18 -8.11 -4.40
CA GLU A 89 11.19 -7.33 -5.12
C GLU A 89 11.41 -5.96 -4.45
N GLN A 90 10.34 -5.28 -4.02
CA GLN A 90 10.45 -4.02 -3.28
C GLN A 90 11.15 -4.20 -1.93
N LEU A 91 10.82 -5.26 -1.17
CA LEU A 91 11.46 -5.60 0.10
C LEU A 91 12.95 -5.92 -0.08
N ALA A 92 13.31 -6.65 -1.13
CA ALA A 92 14.69 -6.97 -1.46
C ALA A 92 15.51 -5.73 -1.89
N SER A 93 14.84 -4.73 -2.48
CA SER A 93 15.46 -3.46 -2.83
C SER A 93 15.68 -2.53 -1.63
N LEU A 94 15.10 -2.80 -0.45
CA LEU A 94 15.32 -1.96 0.72
C LEU A 94 16.75 -2.15 1.27
N PRO A 95 17.40 -1.06 1.69
CA PRO A 95 18.65 -1.19 2.42
C PRO A 95 18.42 -1.98 3.74
N PRO A 96 19.46 -2.69 4.22
CA PRO A 96 19.42 -3.41 5.49
C PRO A 96 19.15 -2.49 6.68
#